data_AF-A0A534HT46-F1
#
_entry.id   AF-A0A534HT46-F1
#
_cell.length_a   1.000
_cell.length_b   1.000
_cell.length_c   1.000
_cell.angle_alpha   90.00
_cell.angle_beta   90.00
_cell.angle_gamma   90.00
#
_symmetry.space_group_name_H-M   'P 1'
#
loop_
_entity.id
_entity.type
_entity.pdbx_description
1 polymer ?
#
loop_
_entity_poly.entity_id
_entity_poly.type
_entity_poly.pdbx_seq_one_letter_code
_entity_poly.pdbx_strand_id
1 'polypeptide(L)'
;GRSTGSVPTTIAGMAQHAFAFLDALKLGRCDVLGFSLGGMIAQQMALDRPTVFRRMVVVGTAPRGGEDIMHLGKPSLQVHLSDPELRGYAVLGKIFFAPTESSQAAALLPEDGRLCLERL
;
A
#
# COMPACT_ATOMS: atom_id res chain seq x y z
N GLY A 1 -10.00 -13.67 3.81
CA GLY A 1 -11.02 -12.61 3.85
C GLY A 1 -12.41 -13.22 3.78
N ARG A 2 -13.48 -12.40 3.77
CA ARG A 2 -14.89 -12.86 3.66
C ARG A 2 -15.45 -12.85 2.24
N SER A 3 -14.77 -12.21 1.28
CA SER A 3 -15.17 -12.22 -0.13
C SER A 3 -15.11 -13.63 -0.70
N THR A 4 -16.10 -13.98 -1.51
CA THR A 4 -16.20 -15.28 -2.21
C THR A 4 -15.59 -15.21 -3.61
N GLY A 5 -15.47 -16.36 -4.28
CA GLY A 5 -14.94 -16.46 -5.66
C GLY A 5 -13.42 -16.58 -5.70
N SER A 6 -12.87 -16.46 -6.91
CA SER A 6 -11.42 -16.60 -7.15
C SER A 6 -10.73 -15.25 -7.16
N VAL A 7 -9.56 -15.16 -6.52
CA VAL A 7 -8.72 -13.96 -6.57
C VAL A 7 -8.04 -13.90 -7.95
N PRO A 8 -8.20 -12.81 -8.73
CA PRO A 8 -7.50 -12.66 -10.00
C PRO A 8 -5.98 -12.66 -9.81
N THR A 9 -5.25 -13.22 -10.77
CA THR A 9 -3.78 -13.30 -10.73
C THR A 9 -3.08 -12.05 -11.28
N THR A 10 -3.85 -11.06 -11.74
CA THR A 10 -3.34 -9.82 -12.34
C THR A 10 -3.94 -8.59 -11.67
N ILE A 11 -3.17 -7.49 -11.64
CA ILE A 11 -3.63 -6.20 -11.13
C ILE A 11 -4.87 -5.71 -11.90
N ALA A 12 -4.90 -5.91 -13.23
CA ALA A 12 -6.05 -5.58 -14.06
C ALA A 12 -7.29 -6.38 -13.65
N GLY A 13 -7.17 -7.68 -13.41
CA GLY A 13 -8.29 -8.49 -12.94
C GLY A 13 -8.79 -8.06 -11.56
N MET A 14 -7.88 -7.73 -10.64
CA MET A 14 -8.23 -7.20 -9.33
C MET A 14 -8.95 -5.83 -9.44
N ALA A 15 -8.53 -4.98 -10.36
CA ALA A 15 -9.20 -3.70 -10.66
C ALA A 15 -10.64 -3.92 -11.18
N GLN A 16 -10.87 -4.93 -12.02
CA GLN A 16 -12.23 -5.28 -12.47
C GLN A 16 -13.13 -5.71 -11.32
N HIS A 17 -12.62 -6.49 -10.35
CA HIS A 17 -13.38 -6.82 -9.14
C HIS A 17 -13.72 -5.58 -8.31
N ALA A 18 -12.78 -4.64 -8.18
CA ALA A 18 -13.03 -3.37 -7.50
C ALA A 18 -14.08 -2.51 -8.22
N PHE A 19 -14.05 -2.45 -9.55
CA PHE A 19 -15.10 -1.77 -10.32
C PHE A 19 -16.46 -2.42 -10.14
N ALA A 20 -16.55 -3.75 -10.19
CA ALA A 20 -17.82 -4.45 -9.98
C ALA A 20 -18.42 -4.11 -8.60
N PHE A 21 -17.59 -3.95 -7.58
CA PHE A 21 -18.02 -3.50 -6.26
C PHE A 21 -18.53 -2.04 -6.27
N LEU A 22 -17.81 -1.11 -6.91
CA LEU A 22 -18.25 0.29 -7.03
C LEU A 22 -19.55 0.41 -7.84
N ASP A 23 -19.67 -0.35 -8.93
CA ASP A 23 -20.84 -0.39 -9.80
C ASP A 23 -22.06 -0.94 -9.04
N ALA A 24 -21.87 -1.99 -8.24
CA ALA A 24 -22.93 -2.54 -7.38
C ALA A 24 -23.41 -1.54 -6.31
N LEU A 25 -22.51 -0.71 -5.78
CA LEU A 25 -22.84 0.40 -4.87
C LEU A 25 -23.37 1.64 -5.60
N LYS A 26 -23.39 1.63 -6.94
CA LYS A 26 -23.79 2.76 -7.80
C LYS A 26 -22.95 4.02 -7.55
N LEU A 27 -21.66 3.85 -7.24
CA LEU A 27 -20.72 4.95 -7.02
C LEU A 27 -20.10 5.40 -8.35
N GLY A 28 -20.60 6.50 -8.90
CA GLY A 28 -20.06 7.09 -10.14
C GLY A 28 -18.73 7.83 -9.96
N ARG A 29 -18.43 8.31 -8.74
CA ARG A 29 -17.17 8.98 -8.40
C ARG A 29 -16.89 8.88 -6.90
N CYS A 30 -15.66 8.57 -6.51
CA CYS A 30 -15.25 8.45 -5.10
C CYS A 30 -13.82 8.96 -4.87
N ASP A 31 -13.35 8.96 -3.63
CA ASP A 31 -11.92 9.02 -3.33
C ASP A 31 -11.41 7.62 -3.02
N VAL A 32 -10.12 7.39 -3.25
CA VAL A 32 -9.48 6.11 -2.97
C VAL A 32 -8.19 6.29 -2.20
N LEU A 33 -7.99 5.43 -1.20
CA LEU A 33 -6.70 5.21 -0.56
C LEU A 33 -6.24 3.79 -0.89
N GLY A 34 -5.10 3.68 -1.57
CA GLY A 34 -4.50 2.41 -1.93
C GLY A 34 -3.20 2.20 -1.17
N PHE A 35 -3.18 1.19 -0.28
CA PHE A 35 -1.97 0.78 0.43
C PHE A 35 -1.32 -0.43 -0.25
N SER A 36 -0.01 -0.39 -0.47
CA SER A 36 0.77 -1.49 -1.05
C SER A 36 0.13 -1.99 -2.35
N LEU A 37 -0.20 -3.28 -2.47
CA LEU A 37 -0.91 -3.84 -3.62
C LEU A 37 -2.18 -3.06 -3.99
N GLY A 38 -2.91 -2.55 -3.00
CA GLY A 38 -4.09 -1.71 -3.22
C GLY A 38 -3.80 -0.42 -3.97
N GLY A 39 -2.60 0.14 -3.79
CA GLY A 39 -2.14 1.31 -4.54
C GLY A 39 -1.79 0.98 -5.99
N MET A 40 -1.28 -0.22 -6.28
CA MET A 40 -1.10 -0.68 -7.67
C MET A 40 -2.47 -0.86 -8.36
N ILE A 41 -3.44 -1.43 -7.65
CA ILE A 41 -4.81 -1.61 -8.15
C ILE A 41 -5.47 -0.24 -8.39
N ALA A 42 -5.36 0.70 -7.46
CA ALA A 42 -5.93 2.05 -7.61
C ALA A 42 -5.36 2.78 -8.84
N GLN A 43 -4.04 2.69 -9.08
CA GLN A 43 -3.41 3.25 -10.28
C GLN A 43 -3.95 2.60 -11.56
N GLN A 44 -4.09 1.27 -11.59
CA GLN A 44 -4.70 0.57 -12.73
C GLN A 44 -6.15 1.01 -12.97
N MET A 45 -6.94 1.16 -11.90
CA MET A 45 -8.32 1.65 -12.01
C MET A 45 -8.37 3.08 -12.56
N ALA A 46 -7.46 3.97 -12.17
CA ALA A 46 -7.39 5.32 -12.75
C ALA A 46 -7.00 5.31 -14.23
N LEU A 47 -6.18 4.35 -14.68
CA LEU A 47 -5.90 4.17 -16.10
C LEU A 47 -7.12 3.69 -16.88
N ASP A 48 -7.86 2.72 -16.32
CA ASP A 48 -9.01 2.10 -16.98
C ASP A 48 -10.26 3.00 -17.00
N ARG A 49 -10.51 3.75 -15.92
CA ARG A 49 -11.64 4.70 -15.78
C ARG A 49 -11.17 6.04 -15.17
N PRO A 50 -10.59 6.96 -15.95
CA PRO A 50 -9.92 8.17 -15.45
C PRO A 50 -10.76 9.12 -14.58
N THR A 51 -12.09 9.07 -14.70
CA THR A 51 -13.01 9.96 -13.97
C THR A 51 -13.54 9.36 -12.67
N VAL A 52 -13.26 8.08 -12.38
CA VAL A 52 -13.82 7.35 -11.24
C VAL A 52 -13.36 7.90 -9.90
N PHE A 53 -12.14 8.46 -9.84
CA PHE A 53 -11.60 9.03 -8.63
C PHE A 53 -11.57 10.55 -8.68
N ARG A 54 -12.03 11.18 -7.60
CA ARG A 54 -11.85 12.61 -7.35
C ARG A 54 -10.47 12.89 -6.76
N ARG A 55 -10.04 12.08 -5.80
CA ARG A 55 -8.70 12.09 -5.21
C ARG A 55 -8.19 10.66 -5.02
N MET A 56 -6.89 10.51 -5.13
CA MET A 56 -6.19 9.25 -4.91
C MET A 56 -5.03 9.49 -3.93
N VAL A 57 -4.98 8.68 -2.89
CA VAL A 57 -3.84 8.60 -1.96
C VAL A 57 -3.19 7.22 -2.13
N VAL A 58 -1.90 7.19 -2.42
CA VAL A 58 -1.13 5.96 -2.59
C VAL A 58 -0.05 5.88 -1.50
N VAL A 59 -0.01 4.76 -0.77
CA VAL A 59 0.85 4.60 0.41
C VAL A 59 1.63 3.30 0.31
N GLY A 60 2.94 3.34 0.57
CA GLY A 60 3.79 2.13 0.62
C GLY A 60 3.72 1.27 -0.64
N THR A 61 3.58 1.90 -1.80
CA THR A 61 3.38 1.26 -3.11
C THR A 61 4.24 1.96 -4.16
N ALA A 62 4.18 1.48 -5.40
CA ALA A 62 4.77 2.18 -6.53
C ALA A 62 4.08 1.88 -7.87
N PRO A 63 4.42 2.62 -8.94
CA PRO A 63 3.89 2.35 -10.28
C PRO A 63 4.52 1.10 -10.90
N ARG A 64 3.80 0.52 -11.87
CA ARG A 64 4.34 -0.60 -12.66
C ARG A 64 5.55 -0.13 -13.47
N GLY A 65 6.67 -0.86 -13.36
CA GLY A 65 7.89 -0.54 -14.09
C GLY A 65 8.67 0.65 -13.54
N GLY A 66 8.36 1.11 -12.32
CA GLY A 66 9.19 2.12 -11.67
C GLY A 66 10.62 1.62 -11.49
N GLU A 67 11.58 2.52 -11.66
CA GLU A 67 12.99 2.23 -11.49
C GLU A 67 13.28 1.89 -10.02
N ASP A 68 14.07 0.84 -9.81
CA ASP A 68 14.59 0.48 -8.50
C ASP A 68 13.56 -0.03 -7.46
N ILE A 69 12.40 -0.48 -7.95
CA ILE A 69 11.24 -0.92 -7.16
C ILE A 69 11.22 -2.44 -6.95
N MET A 70 10.86 -2.89 -5.74
CA MET A 70 10.87 -4.31 -5.32
C MET A 70 12.25 -5.00 -5.39
N HIS A 71 13.34 -4.24 -5.46
CA HIS A 71 14.71 -4.76 -5.32
C HIS A 71 15.05 -5.02 -3.84
N LEU A 72 14.32 -5.96 -3.23
CA LEU A 72 14.51 -6.35 -1.82
C LEU A 72 15.89 -6.97 -1.55
N GLY A 73 16.61 -7.37 -2.60
CA GLY A 73 17.98 -7.88 -2.53
C GLY A 73 19.07 -6.81 -2.38
N LYS A 74 18.73 -5.53 -2.31
CA LYS A 74 19.72 -4.47 -2.08
C LYS A 74 20.40 -4.64 -0.72
N PRO A 75 21.71 -4.41 -0.60
CA PRO A 75 22.41 -4.48 0.69
C PRO A 75 21.77 -3.62 1.79
N SER A 76 21.28 -2.43 1.43
CA SER A 76 20.60 -1.51 2.37
C SER A 76 19.27 -2.02 2.93
N LEU A 77 18.59 -2.93 2.23
CA LEU A 77 17.36 -3.56 2.70
C LEU A 77 17.64 -4.93 3.34
N GLN A 78 18.56 -5.70 2.76
CA GLN A 78 18.93 -7.03 3.26
C GLN A 78 19.44 -7.01 4.70
N VAL A 79 20.17 -5.96 5.10
CA VAL A 79 20.64 -5.81 6.49
C VAL A 79 19.49 -5.80 7.49
N HIS A 80 18.32 -5.28 7.10
CA HIS A 80 17.14 -5.25 7.95
C HIS A 80 16.24 -6.48 7.76
N LEU A 81 16.07 -6.95 6.53
CA LEU A 81 15.20 -8.10 6.22
C LEU A 81 15.76 -9.43 6.76
N SER A 82 17.07 -9.53 6.91
CA SER A 82 17.76 -10.72 7.44
C SER A 82 18.10 -10.64 8.92
N ASP A 83 17.76 -9.54 9.59
CA ASP A 83 18.06 -9.34 11.02
C ASP A 83 17.12 -10.19 11.89
N PRO A 84 17.64 -11.20 12.63
CA PRO A 84 16.81 -12.06 13.46
C PRO A 84 16.19 -11.35 14.68
N GLU A 85 16.70 -10.17 15.05
CA GLU A 85 16.16 -9.35 16.13
C GLU A 85 14.94 -8.54 15.69
N LEU A 86 14.81 -8.25 14.39
CA LEU A 86 13.67 -7.52 13.83
C LEU A 86 12.47 -8.44 13.59
N ARG A 87 11.71 -8.70 14.66
CA ARG A 87 10.53 -9.57 14.62
C ARG A 87 9.25 -8.82 14.24
N GLY A 88 8.36 -9.51 13.52
CA GLY A 88 7.04 -8.99 13.19
C GLY A 88 7.10 -7.67 12.43
N TYR A 89 6.43 -6.63 12.95
CA TYR A 89 6.39 -5.31 12.30
C TYR A 89 7.61 -4.43 12.58
N ALA A 90 8.56 -4.84 13.45
CA ALA A 90 9.76 -4.05 13.74
C ALA A 90 10.60 -3.81 12.48
N VAL A 91 10.63 -4.78 11.56
CA VAL A 91 11.31 -4.64 10.27
C VAL A 91 10.69 -3.53 9.42
N LEU A 92 9.36 -3.33 9.49
CA LEU A 92 8.66 -2.27 8.76
C LEU A 92 9.12 -0.89 9.21
N GLY A 93 9.40 -0.72 10.50
CA GLY A 93 9.96 0.51 11.04
C GLY A 93 11.33 0.85 10.47
N LYS A 94 12.13 -0.16 10.09
CA LYS A 94 13.43 0.05 9.45
C LYS A 94 13.33 0.31 7.95
N ILE A 95 12.39 -0.34 7.26
CA ILE A 95 12.32 -0.26 5.78
C ILE A 95 11.37 0.82 5.25
N PHE A 96 10.41 1.30 6.04
CA PHE A 96 9.44 2.34 5.63
C PHE A 96 9.71 3.72 6.22
N PHE A 97 10.62 3.85 7.17
CA PHE A 97 11.00 5.12 7.78
C PHE A 97 12.45 5.46 7.46
N ALA A 98 12.75 6.75 7.30
CA ALA A 98 14.10 7.21 7.05
C ALA A 98 15.02 6.88 8.25
N PRO A 99 16.34 6.74 8.05
CA PRO A 99 17.29 6.45 9.12
C PRO A 99 17.60 7.68 10.00
N THR A 100 16.66 8.62 10.12
CA THR A 100 16.77 9.77 11.02
C THR A 100 16.08 9.47 12.34
N GLU A 101 16.57 10.06 13.42
CA GLU A 101 15.98 9.87 14.76
C GLU A 101 14.47 10.17 14.78
N SER A 102 14.07 11.30 14.20
CA SER A 102 12.66 11.71 14.13
C SER A 102 11.78 10.76 13.32
N SER A 103 12.29 10.20 12.21
CA SER A 103 11.54 9.25 11.39
C SER A 103 11.46 7.88 12.06
N GLN A 104 12.54 7.42 12.70
CA GLN A 104 12.55 6.18 13.46
C GLN A 104 11.67 6.24 14.71
N ALA A 105 11.61 7.40 15.39
CA ALA A 105 10.67 7.61 16.49
C ALA A 105 9.21 7.52 16.02
N ALA A 106 8.89 8.02 14.82
CA ALA A 106 7.55 7.91 14.25
C ALA A 106 7.15 6.47 13.85
N ALA A 107 8.13 5.56 13.71
CA ALA A 107 7.89 4.15 13.46
C ALA A 107 7.46 3.37 14.72
N LEU A 108 7.73 3.93 15.90
CA LEU A 108 7.30 3.35 17.17
C LEU A 108 5.83 3.68 17.35
N LEU A 109 4.98 2.65 17.36
CA LEU A 109 3.58 2.82 17.75
C LEU A 109 3.55 3.27 19.22
N PRO A 110 2.74 4.28 19.58
CA PRO A 110 2.50 4.55 20.99
C PRO A 110 1.88 3.31 21.66
N GLU A 111 2.22 3.08 22.93
CA GLU A 111 1.82 1.91 23.74
C GLU A 111 0.29 1.67 23.78
N ASP A 112 -0.51 2.65 23.36
CA ASP A 112 -1.97 2.61 23.30
C ASP A 112 -2.54 2.15 21.94
N GLY A 113 -1.70 1.81 20.96
CA GLY A 113 -2.11 1.21 19.69
C GLY A 113 -2.87 2.14 18.75
N ARG A 114 -2.90 3.46 19.02
CA ARG A 114 -3.52 4.42 18.11
C ARG A 114 -2.59 4.68 16.92
N LEU A 115 -3.04 4.33 15.71
CA LEU A 115 -2.37 4.75 14.48
C LEU A 115 -2.26 6.29 14.47
N CYS A 116 -1.07 6.79 14.12
CA CYS A 116 -0.78 8.20 13.83
C CYS A 116 -1.50 8.72 12.57
N LEU A 117 -2.83 8.55 12.48
CA LEU A 117 -3.67 9.11 11.42
C LEU A 117 -4.22 10.51 11.79
N GLU A 118 -3.98 11.01 13.01
CA GLU A 118 -4.45 12.34 13.47
C GLU A 118 -3.63 13.53 12.92
N ARG A 119 -2.79 13.33 11.90
CA ARG A 119 -1.98 14.42 11.28
C ARG A 119 -2.15 14.56 9.76
N LEU A 120 -3.24 14.04 9.19
CA LEU A 120 -3.66 14.31 7.80
C LEU A 120 -5.05 14.95 7.79
#